data_AF-A0A1X7L8B9-F1
#
_entry.id   AF-A0A1X7L8B9-F1
#
_cell.length_a   1.000
_cell.length_b   1.000
_cell.length_c   1.000
_cell.angle_alpha   90.00
_cell.angle_beta   90.00
_cell.angle_gamma   90.00
#
_symmetry.space_group_name_H-M   'P 1'
#
loop_
_entity.id
_entity.type
_entity.pdbx_description
1 polymer ?
#
loop_
_entity_poly.entity_id
_entity_poly.type
_entity_poly.pdbx_seq_one_letter_code
_entity_poly.pdbx_strand_id
1 'polypeptide(L)'
;MKPRRRNTPAYTFMAWASFSACCIIFGISVFNADWALMEKGLYVVLFLWMISACFTLQKVVRDNAEDEYDYPKAREDHETKAARLTE
;
A
#
# COMPACT_ATOMS: atom_id res chain seq x y z
N MET A 1 -18.15 6.43 18.04
CA MET A 1 -16.99 6.20 17.15
C MET A 1 -16.45 4.79 17.39
N LYS A 2 -16.52 3.89 16.39
CA LYS A 2 -15.84 2.59 16.48
C LYS A 2 -14.33 2.83 16.29
N PRO A 3 -13.47 2.50 17.25
CA PRO A 3 -12.03 2.79 17.12
C PRO A 3 -11.44 1.97 15.97
N ARG A 4 -10.75 2.63 15.02
CA ARG A 4 -9.92 1.95 14.01
C ARG A 4 -8.81 1.22 14.77
N ARG A 5 -8.74 -0.10 14.62
CA ARG A 5 -7.64 -0.88 15.20
C ARG A 5 -6.36 -0.54 14.44
N ARG A 6 -5.40 0.07 15.12
CA ARG A 6 -4.07 0.32 14.58
C ARG A 6 -3.32 -0.99 14.49
N ASN A 7 -2.58 -1.19 13.39
CA ASN A 7 -1.72 -2.36 13.23
C ASN A 7 -0.74 -2.47 14.39
N THR A 8 -0.48 -3.70 14.84
CA THR A 8 0.48 -3.95 15.92
C THR A 8 1.90 -3.61 15.46
N PRO A 9 2.79 -3.19 16.36
CA PRO A 9 4.18 -2.91 16.01
C PRO A 9 4.88 -4.14 15.39
N ALA A 10 4.53 -5.35 15.84
CA ALA A 10 5.04 -6.60 15.27
C ALA A 10 4.64 -6.78 13.79
N TYR A 11 3.39 -6.45 13.44
CA TYR A 11 2.93 -6.55 12.04
C TYR A 11 3.68 -5.58 11.13
N THR A 12 3.85 -4.33 11.58
CA THR A 12 4.63 -3.32 10.84
C THR A 12 6.07 -3.78 10.64
N PHE A 13 6.71 -4.34 11.68
CA PHE A 13 8.07 -4.87 11.57
C PHE A 13 8.17 -6.01 10.54
N MET A 14 7.25 -6.98 10.59
CA MET A 14 7.23 -8.10 9.64
C MET A 14 7.07 -7.64 8.19
N ALA A 15 6.22 -6.64 7.93
CA ALA A 15 6.02 -6.10 6.58
C ALA A 15 7.28 -5.42 6.03
N TRP A 16 7.99 -4.64 6.85
CA TRP A 16 9.26 -4.03 6.43
C TRP A 16 10.37 -5.06 6.29
N ALA A 17 10.45 -6.04 7.19
CA ALA A 17 11.44 -7.11 7.13
C ALA A 17 11.28 -7.97 5.86
N SER A 18 10.04 -8.33 5.49
CA SER A 18 9.78 -9.11 4.28
C SER A 18 10.10 -8.32 3.00
N PHE A 19 9.78 -7.02 2.97
CA PHE A 19 10.15 -6.15 1.87
C PHE A 19 11.67 -6.04 1.70
N SER A 20 12.40 -5.81 2.80
CA SER A 20 13.86 -5.78 2.79
C SER A 20 14.46 -7.12 2.35
N ALA A 21 13.93 -8.25 2.83
CA ALA A 21 14.39 -9.57 2.43
C ALA A 21 14.18 -9.80 0.92
N CYS A 22 13.03 -9.38 0.37
CA CYS A 22 12.76 -9.45 -1.07
C CYS A 22 13.80 -8.67 -1.89
N CYS A 23 14.10 -7.42 -1.50
CA CYS A 23 15.12 -6.60 -2.16
C CYS A 23 16.51 -7.23 -2.11
N ILE A 24 16.90 -7.82 -0.97
CA ILE A 24 18.20 -8.48 -0.81
C ILE A 24 18.30 -9.72 -1.70
N ILE A 25 17.28 -10.59 -1.67
CA ILE A 25 17.23 -11.80 -2.48
C ILE A 25 17.29 -11.44 -3.98
N PHE A 26 16.55 -10.41 -4.40
CA PHE A 26 16.58 -9.94 -5.78
C PHE A 26 17.97 -9.42 -6.17
N GLY A 27 18.61 -8.61 -5.30
CA GLY A 27 19.98 -8.15 -5.50
C GLY A 27 20.95 -9.31 -5.70
N ILE A 28 20.96 -10.28 -4.77
CA ILE A 28 21.82 -11.48 -4.85
C ILE A 28 21.55 -12.26 -6.14
N SER A 29 20.28 -12.40 -6.54
CA SER A 29 19.89 -13.08 -7.79
C SER A 29 20.51 -12.42 -9.03
N VAL A 30 20.42 -11.09 -9.14
CA VAL A 30 21.00 -10.36 -10.28
C VAL A 30 22.53 -10.39 -10.26
N PHE A 31 23.16 -10.38 -9.08
CA PHE A 31 24.62 -10.48 -8.95
C PHE A 31 25.16 -11.85 -9.37
N ASN A 32 24.47 -12.94 -9.06
CA ASN A 32 24.90 -14.30 -9.40
C ASN A 32 24.60 -14.68 -10.86
N ALA A 33 23.70 -13.97 -11.54
CA ALA A 33 23.33 -14.30 -12.91
C ALA A 33 24.47 -13.97 -13.89
N ASP A 34 24.88 -14.90 -14.75
CA ASP A 34 25.86 -14.68 -15.83
C ASP A 34 25.17 -14.17 -17.12
N TRP A 35 24.54 -13.00 -17.05
CA TRP A 35 23.86 -12.36 -18.18
C TRP A 35 24.64 -11.17 -18.75
N ALA A 36 24.33 -10.81 -20.00
CA ALA A 36 24.84 -9.59 -20.61
C ALA A 36 24.44 -8.35 -19.78
N LEU A 37 25.30 -7.33 -19.75
CA LEU A 37 25.10 -6.14 -18.92
C LEU A 37 23.77 -5.41 -19.21
N MET A 38 23.34 -5.42 -20.47
CA MET A 38 22.06 -4.83 -20.90
C MET A 38 20.85 -5.59 -20.33
N GLU A 39 20.90 -6.92 -20.32
CA GLU A 39 19.82 -7.76 -19.79
C GLU A 39 19.70 -7.61 -18.27
N LYS A 40 20.83 -7.59 -17.56
CA LYS A 40 20.86 -7.33 -16.11
C LYS A 40 20.20 -5.99 -15.75
N GLY A 41 20.49 -4.94 -16.51
CA GLY A 41 19.88 -3.63 -16.33
C GLY A 41 18.36 -3.65 -16.50
N LEU A 42 17.86 -4.38 -17.51
CA LEU A 42 16.42 -4.53 -17.76
C LEU A 42 15.71 -5.15 -16.55
N TYR A 43 16.25 -6.23 -15.97
CA TYR A 43 15.65 -6.87 -14.80
C TYR A 43 15.54 -5.94 -13.60
N VAL A 44 16.56 -5.13 -13.33
CA VAL A 44 16.53 -4.14 -12.23
C VAL A 44 15.43 -3.10 -12.47
N VAL A 45 15.32 -2.58 -13.70
CA VAL A 45 14.27 -1.60 -14.04
C VAL A 45 12.88 -2.21 -13.91
N LEU A 46 12.67 -3.44 -14.39
CA LEU A 46 11.40 -4.16 -14.26
C LEU A 46 11.03 -4.40 -12.80
N PHE A 47 12.00 -4.75 -11.95
CA PHE A 47 11.78 -4.93 -10.52
C PHE A 47 11.36 -3.63 -9.83
N LEU A 48 12.01 -2.50 -10.14
CA LEU A 48 11.60 -1.19 -9.63
C LEU A 48 10.20 -0.79 -10.10
N TRP A 49 9.88 -1.08 -11.36
CA TRP A 49 8.55 -0.82 -11.91
C TRP A 49 7.47 -1.66 -11.21
N MET A 50 7.74 -2.94 -10.98
CA MET A 50 6.85 -3.85 -10.23
C MET A 50 6.61 -3.35 -8.81
N ILE A 51 7.66 -2.95 -8.08
CA ILE A 51 7.53 -2.41 -6.72
C ILE A 51 6.62 -1.17 -6.72
N SER A 52 6.85 -0.25 -7.66
CA SER A 52 6.04 0.97 -7.79
C SER A 52 4.57 0.66 -8.07
N ALA A 53 4.30 -0.29 -8.98
CA ALA A 53 2.95 -0.74 -9.29
C ALA A 53 2.25 -1.36 -8.08
N CYS A 54 2.92 -2.26 -7.35
CA CYS A 54 2.39 -2.86 -6.13
C CYS A 54 2.06 -1.82 -5.05
N PHE A 55 2.95 -0.85 -4.81
CA PHE A 55 2.67 0.21 -3.82
C PHE A 55 1.50 1.10 -4.23
N THR A 56 1.34 1.38 -5.52
CA THR A 56 0.22 2.16 -6.03
C THR A 56 -1.09 1.39 -5.83
N LEU A 57 -1.10 0.09 -6.15
CA LEU A 57 -2.25 -0.77 -5.93
C LEU A 57 -2.62 -0.88 -4.45
N GLN A 58 -1.63 -1.04 -3.56
CA GLN A 58 -1.88 -1.09 -2.11
C GLN A 58 -2.51 0.21 -1.58
N LYS A 59 -2.09 1.37 -2.10
CA LYS A 59 -2.73 2.65 -1.76
C LYS A 59 -4.18 2.68 -2.23
N VAL A 60 -4.44 2.37 -3.49
CA VAL A 60 -5.81 2.34 -4.04
C VAL A 60 -6.72 1.39 -3.26
N VAL A 61 -6.24 0.19 -2.91
CA VAL A 61 -7.01 -0.77 -2.11
C VAL A 61 -7.31 -0.23 -0.70
N ARG A 62 -6.33 0.39 -0.04
CA ARG A 62 -6.54 1.03 1.26
C ARG A 62 -7.53 2.18 1.16
N ASP A 63 -7.38 3.03 0.15
CA ASP A 63 -8.16 4.25 -0.01
C ASP A 63 -9.63 3.89 -0.33
N ASN A 64 -9.87 2.91 -1.22
CA ASN A 64 -11.22 2.37 -1.48
C ASN A 64 -11.86 1.80 -0.21
N ALA A 65 -11.08 1.10 0.62
CA ALA A 65 -11.56 0.59 1.89
C ALA A 65 -11.85 1.73 2.89
N GLU A 66 -11.14 2.85 2.85
CA GLU A 66 -11.46 4.02 3.69
C GLU A 66 -12.73 4.73 3.21
N ASP A 67 -12.89 4.90 1.90
CA ASP A 67 -14.06 5.53 1.28
C ASP A 67 -15.35 4.78 1.63
N GLU A 68 -15.37 3.44 1.56
CA GLU A 68 -16.55 2.62 1.89
C GLU A 68 -17.04 2.85 3.34
N TYR A 69 -16.12 3.04 4.29
CA TYR A 69 -16.49 3.30 5.69
C TYR A 69 -16.88 4.76 5.95
N ASP A 70 -16.27 5.74 5.28
CA ASP A 70 -16.50 7.16 5.57
C ASP A 70 -17.72 7.74 4.80
N TYR A 71 -18.07 7.19 3.63
CA TYR A 71 -19.21 7.64 2.80
C TYR A 71 -20.58 7.68 3.52
N PRO A 72 -21.04 6.60 4.19
CA PRO A 72 -22.35 6.60 4.85
C PRO A 72 -22.37 7.54 6.06
N LYS A 73 -21.24 7.70 6.75
CA LYS A 73 -21.10 8.59 7.90
C LYS A 73 -21.18 10.06 7.50
N ALA A 74 -20.51 10.44 6.42
CA ALA A 74 -20.60 11.79 5.88
C ALA A 74 -22.06 12.14 5.53
N ARG A 75 -22.80 11.21 4.90
CA ARG A 75 -24.22 11.38 4.56
C ARG A 75 -25.09 11.66 5.79
N GLU A 76 -24.96 10.86 6.84
CA GLU A 76 -25.69 11.07 8.10
C GLU A 76 -25.36 12.43 8.74
N ASP A 77 -24.08 12.82 8.79
CA ASP A 77 -23.65 14.10 9.33
C ASP A 77 -24.24 15.29 8.53
N HIS A 78 -24.32 15.16 7.21
CA HIS A 78 -24.94 16.15 6.34
C HIS A 78 -26.46 16.24 6.56
N GLU A 79 -27.16 15.11 6.65
CA GLU A 79 -28.61 15.05 6.93
C GLU A 79 -28.94 15.63 8.31
N THR A 80 -28.14 15.30 9.33
CA THR A 80 -28.33 15.81 10.69
C THR A 80 -28.08 17.32 10.80
N LYS A 81 -27.14 17.84 10.02
CA LYS A 81 -26.90 19.30 9.91
C LYS A 81 -28.02 20.00 9.15
N ALA A 82 -28.52 19.40 8.08
CA ALA A 82 -29.65 19.94 7.33
C ALA A 82 -30.92 20.00 8.18
N ALA A 83 -31.23 18.95 8.94
CA ALA A 83 -32.37 18.91 9.85
C ALA A 83 -32.29 19.99 10.95
N ARG A 84 -31.10 20.26 11.48
CA ARG A 84 -30.87 21.32 12.47
C ARG A 84 -30.92 22.74 11.92
N LEU A 85 -30.79 22.93 10.61
CA LEU A 85 -30.90 24.24 9.96
C LEU A 85 -32.36 24.58 9.61
N THR A 86 -33.25 23.60 9.67
CA THR A 86 -34.69 23.76 9.38
C THR A 86 -35.55 23.96 10.64
N GLU A 87 -34.94 23.86 11.84
CA GLU A 87 -35.55 24.17 13.15
C GLU A 87 -35.23 25.61 13.58
#